data_AF-A0A8H9LZF8-F1
#
_entry.id   AF-A0A8H9LZF8-F1
#
_cell.length_a   1.000
_cell.length_b   1.000
_cell.length_c   1.000
_cell.angle_alpha   90.00
_cell.angle_beta   90.00
_cell.angle_gamma   90.00
#
_symmetry.space_group_name_H-M   'P 1'
#
loop_
_entity.id
_entity.type
_entity.pdbx_description
1 polymer ?
#
loop_
_entity_poly.entity_id
_entity_poly.type
_entity_poly.pdbx_seq_one_letter_code
_entity_poly.pdbx_strand_id
1 'polypeptide(L)'
;MVLCVDKTLADNWDTESVLKRYHILHKGTLLTQKFVNGDSLTQGELITLDDTVEIYRKRLYDISWFMRDLKEYIARQANKEDDCTGRFYSQPSLALSLRAS
;
A
#
# COMPACT_ATOMS: atom_id res chain seq x y z
N MET A 1 -10.21 -15.99 2.42
CA MET A 1 -9.41 -16.73 1.42
C MET A 1 -8.04 -16.06 1.41
N VAL A 2 -7.05 -16.65 2.06
CA VAL A 2 -5.69 -16.07 2.17
C VAL A 2 -4.93 -16.54 0.95
N LEU A 3 -4.64 -15.64 0.02
CA LEU A 3 -3.92 -15.94 -1.20
C LEU A 3 -2.43 -16.12 -0.85
N CYS A 4 -2.06 -17.25 -0.25
CA CYS A 4 -0.65 -17.60 -0.10
C CYS A 4 -0.07 -17.82 -1.50
N VAL A 5 0.58 -16.80 -2.04
CA VAL A 5 1.39 -16.94 -3.24
C VAL A 5 2.67 -17.64 -2.79
N ASP A 6 2.81 -18.93 -3.08
CA ASP A 6 4.03 -19.68 -2.84
C ASP A 6 5.23 -18.94 -3.45
N LYS A 7 6.24 -18.64 -2.62
CA LYS A 7 7.47 -17.96 -3.04
C LYS A 7 8.12 -18.66 -4.23
N THR A 8 8.09 -20.00 -4.23
CA THR A 8 8.60 -20.84 -5.31
C THR A 8 7.86 -20.62 -6.63
N LEU A 9 6.55 -20.39 -6.60
CA LEU A 9 5.79 -20.05 -7.81
C LEU A 9 6.14 -18.64 -8.29
N ALA A 10 6.29 -17.68 -7.38
CA ALA A 10 6.64 -16.30 -7.72
C ALA A 10 8.05 -16.17 -8.30
N ASP A 11 9.02 -16.96 -7.83
CA ASP A 11 10.38 -17.01 -8.38
C ASP A 11 10.41 -17.52 -9.82
N ASN A 12 9.46 -18.37 -10.21
CA ASN A 12 9.34 -18.90 -11.57
C ASN A 12 8.52 -18.00 -12.52
N TRP A 13 8.01 -16.84 -12.07
CA TRP A 13 7.24 -15.98 -12.96
C TRP A 13 8.12 -15.10 -13.83
N ASP A 14 7.76 -15.04 -15.10
CA ASP A 14 8.37 -14.12 -16.04
C ASP A 14 8.08 -12.65 -15.67
N THR A 15 8.98 -11.75 -16.06
CA THR A 15 8.91 -10.31 -15.78
C THR A 15 7.57 -9.73 -16.22
N GLU A 16 7.07 -10.12 -17.39
CA GLU A 16 5.77 -9.70 -17.90
C GLU A 16 4.62 -10.18 -17.00
N SER A 17 4.70 -11.41 -16.49
CA SER A 17 3.68 -11.99 -15.61
C SER A 17 3.63 -11.30 -14.25
N VAL A 18 4.80 -10.95 -13.70
CA VAL A 18 4.91 -10.16 -12.46
C VAL A 18 4.26 -8.79 -12.65
N LEU A 19 4.57 -8.10 -13.75
CA LEU A 19 4.02 -6.78 -14.06
C LEU A 19 2.51 -6.81 -14.27
N LYS A 20 1.98 -7.75 -15.07
CA LYS A 20 0.53 -7.89 -15.28
C LYS A 20 -0.23 -8.11 -13.97
N ARG A 21 0.28 -8.98 -13.09
CA ARG A 21 -0.35 -9.24 -11.78
C ARG A 21 -0.27 -8.03 -10.86
N TYR A 22 0.87 -7.36 -10.84
CA TYR A 22 1.02 -6.14 -10.06
C TYR A 22 0.09 -5.03 -10.58
N HIS A 23 -0.08 -4.91 -11.89
CA HIS A 23 -0.95 -3.91 -12.54
C HIS A 23 -2.45 -4.12 -12.28
N ILE A 24 -2.86 -5.35 -11.97
CA ILE A 24 -4.24 -5.65 -11.53
C ILE A 24 -4.52 -5.05 -10.14
N LEU A 25 -3.52 -5.07 -9.26
CA LEU A 25 -3.65 -4.63 -7.86
C LEU A 25 -3.30 -3.15 -7.68
N HIS A 26 -2.36 -2.64 -8.47
CA HIS A 26 -1.81 -1.30 -8.38
C HIS A 26 -1.66 -0.70 -9.78
N LYS A 27 -1.78 0.61 -9.94
CA LYS A 27 -1.63 1.25 -11.27
C LYS A 27 -0.24 1.07 -11.92
N GLY A 28 0.79 0.67 -11.16
CA GLY A 28 2.18 0.58 -11.65
C GLY A 28 2.81 1.95 -11.91
N THR A 29 4.03 1.96 -12.47
CA THR A 29 4.72 3.17 -12.92
C THR A 29 4.64 3.33 -14.44
N LEU A 30 4.82 4.56 -14.94
CA LEU A 30 4.87 4.85 -16.39
C LEU A 30 5.85 3.95 -17.15
N LEU A 31 7.00 3.65 -16.54
CA LEU A 31 8.02 2.79 -17.13
C LEU A 31 7.51 1.35 -17.29
N THR A 32 6.87 0.79 -16.26
CA THR A 32 6.28 -0.56 -16.34
C THR A 32 5.11 -0.63 -17.31
N GLN A 33 4.32 0.43 -17.46
CA GLN A 33 3.23 0.49 -18.43
C GLN A 33 3.76 0.57 -19.87
N LYS A 34 4.79 1.37 -20.12
CA LYS A 34 5.50 1.40 -21.41
C LYS A 34 6.01 0.01 -21.80
N PHE A 35 6.61 -0.72 -20.87
CA PHE A 35 7.07 -2.09 -21.11
C PHE A 35 5.92 -3.03 -21.49
N VAL A 36 4.81 -2.99 -20.74
CA VAL A 36 3.62 -3.82 -21.03
C VAL A 36 2.95 -3.45 -22.36
N ASN A 37 3.02 -2.18 -22.76
CA ASN A 37 2.51 -1.69 -24.05
C ASN A 37 3.43 -2.02 -25.23
N GLY A 38 4.63 -2.57 -24.99
CA GLY A 38 5.61 -2.89 -26.03
C GLY A 38 6.37 -1.68 -26.57
N ASP A 39 6.42 -0.57 -25.82
CA ASP A 39 7.22 0.60 -26.19
C ASP A 39 8.72 0.30 -26.08
N SER A 40 9.51 0.87 -26.99
CA SER A 40 10.97 0.76 -26.97
C SER A 40 11.56 1.46 -25.74
N LEU A 41 12.15 0.68 -24.84
CA LEU A 41 12.87 1.19 -23.67
C LEU A 41 14.36 1.29 -23.95
N THR A 42 14.98 2.34 -23.42
CA THR A 42 16.43 2.49 -23.44
C THR A 42 17.09 1.50 -22.47
N GLN A 43 18.39 1.21 -22.68
CA GLN A 43 19.13 0.28 -21.81
C GLN A 43 19.10 0.70 -20.33
N GLY A 44 19.14 2.01 -20.04
CA GLY A 44 19.02 2.51 -18.67
C GLY A 44 17.63 2.30 -18.05
N GLU A 45 16.58 2.43 -18.86
CA GLU A 45 15.21 2.14 -18.42
C GLU A 45 15.00 0.65 -18.19
N LEU A 46 15.62 -0.23 -18.98
CA LEU A 46 15.57 -1.68 -18.80
C LEU A 46 16.22 -2.13 -17.48
N ILE A 47 17.36 -1.55 -17.11
CA ILE A 47 18.01 -1.83 -15.81
C ILE A 47 17.07 -1.44 -14.67
N THR A 48 16.53 -0.21 -14.75
CA THR A 48 15.59 0.30 -13.74
C THR A 48 14.31 -0.55 -13.68
N LEU A 49 13.84 -1.05 -14.83
CA LEU A 49 12.68 -1.95 -14.90
C LEU A 49 12.97 -3.25 -14.16
N ASP A 50 14.13 -3.87 -14.40
CA ASP A 50 14.49 -5.15 -13.80
C ASP A 50 14.55 -5.05 -12.27
N ASP A 51 15.23 -4.02 -11.75
CA ASP A 51 15.25 -3.69 -10.32
C ASP A 51 13.83 -3.50 -9.76
N THR A 52 12.97 -2.82 -10.51
CA THR A 52 11.57 -2.58 -10.11
C THR A 52 10.77 -3.88 -10.08
N VAL A 53 10.98 -4.77 -11.05
CA VAL A 53 10.28 -6.05 -11.18
C VAL A 53 10.68 -6.99 -10.04
N GLU A 54 11.96 -7.04 -9.68
CA GLU A 54 12.41 -7.80 -8.50
C GLU A 54 11.70 -7.34 -7.23
N ILE A 55 11.57 -6.02 -7.03
CA ILE A 55 10.83 -5.45 -5.89
C ILE A 55 9.36 -5.88 -5.95
N TYR A 56 8.73 -5.83 -7.12
CA TYR A 56 7.33 -6.22 -7.28
C TYR A 56 7.12 -7.71 -7.03
N ARG A 57 8.03 -8.57 -7.52
CA ARG A 57 8.02 -10.00 -7.23
C ARG A 57 8.09 -10.26 -5.73
N LYS A 58 9.01 -9.59 -5.03
CA LYS A 58 9.12 -9.64 -3.55
C LYS A 58 7.82 -9.27 -2.86
N ARG A 59 7.17 -8.19 -3.30
CA ARG A 59 5.89 -7.73 -2.73
C ARG A 59 4.73 -8.68 -3.02
N LEU A 60 4.73 -9.36 -4.17
CA LEU A 60 3.64 -10.27 -4.55
C LEU A 60 3.66 -11.60 -3.78
N TYR A 61 4.84 -12.10 -3.38
CA TYR A 61 4.93 -13.30 -2.54
C TYR A 61 4.98 -13.00 -1.04
N ASP A 62 5.41 -11.80 -0.63
CA ASP A 62 5.40 -11.38 0.77
C ASP A 62 4.03 -10.84 1.18
N ILE A 63 3.09 -11.77 1.42
CA ILE A 63 1.72 -11.46 1.84
C ILE A 63 1.66 -10.72 3.19
N SER A 64 2.67 -10.92 4.05
CA SER A 64 2.76 -10.22 5.33
C SER A 64 3.07 -8.74 5.11
N TRP A 65 3.98 -8.42 4.18
CA TRP A 65 4.24 -7.05 3.74
C TRP A 65 3.00 -6.42 3.11
N PHE A 66 2.33 -7.13 2.19
CA PHE A 66 1.11 -6.64 1.54
C PHE A 66 -0.02 -6.34 2.55
N MET A 67 -0.25 -7.26 3.49
CA MET A 67 -1.24 -7.05 4.55
C MET A 67 -0.89 -5.88 5.46
N ARG A 68 0.39 -5.64 5.73
CA ARG A 68 0.82 -4.50 6.55
C ARG A 68 0.58 -3.19 5.80
N ASP A 69 0.97 -3.10 4.53
CA ASP A 69 0.75 -1.93 3.68
C ASP A 69 -0.75 -1.60 3.56
N LEU A 70 -1.60 -2.61 3.31
CA LEU A 70 -3.05 -2.46 3.25
C LEU A 70 -3.63 -1.99 4.59
N LYS A 71 -3.20 -2.58 5.71
CA LYS A 71 -3.64 -2.15 7.06
C LYS A 71 -3.24 -0.71 7.33
N GLU A 72 -2.03 -0.31 6.96
CA GLU A 72 -1.58 1.08 7.09
C GLU A 72 -2.40 2.03 6.22
N TYR A 73 -2.73 1.64 4.99
CA TYR A 73 -3.58 2.44 4.11
C TYR A 73 -4.98 2.61 4.67
N ILE A 74 -5.64 1.53 5.10
CA ILE A 74 -6.97 1.56 5.70
C ILE A 74 -6.94 2.38 6.99
N ALA A 75 -5.94 2.19 7.86
CA ALA A 75 -5.79 2.98 9.08
C ALA A 75 -5.59 4.47 8.79
N ARG A 76 -4.80 4.83 7.76
CA ARG A 76 -4.65 6.23 7.34
C ARG A 76 -5.93 6.82 6.78
N GLN A 77 -6.71 6.07 5.98
CA GLN A 77 -8.00 6.53 5.49
C GLN A 77 -9.01 6.67 6.62
N ALA A 78 -9.14 5.65 7.48
CA ALA A 78 -10.01 5.68 8.66
C ALA A 78 -9.64 6.84 9.60
N ASN A 79 -8.37 7.07 9.90
CA ASN A 79 -7.94 8.19 10.74
C ASN A 79 -8.11 9.58 10.06
N LYS A 80 -8.27 9.61 8.73
CA LYS A 80 -8.52 10.84 7.97
C LYS A 80 -10.01 11.11 7.79
N GLU A 81 -10.83 10.06 7.80
CA GLU A 81 -12.30 10.13 7.84
C GLU A 81 -12.83 10.32 9.27
N ASP A 82 -12.05 9.89 10.27
CA ASP A 82 -12.24 10.17 11.68
C ASP A 82 -11.58 11.51 12.04
N ASP A 83 -11.98 12.57 11.34
CA ASP A 83 -11.91 13.95 11.85
C ASP A 83 -12.95 14.08 12.97
N CYS A 84 -12.75 13.27 14.00
CA CYS A 84 -13.54 13.19 15.21
C CYS A 84 -13.34 14.51 15.95
N THR A 85 -14.18 15.49 15.62
CA THR A 85 -14.48 16.64 16.47
C THR A 85 -15.24 16.13 17.69
N GLY A 86 -14.56 15.37 18.54
CA GLY A 86 -15.14 14.64 19.65
C GLY A 86 -14.17 14.57 20.81
N ARG A 87 -13.82 15.74 21.36
CA ARG A 87 -13.10 15.89 22.63
C ARG A 87 -13.99 15.38 23.78
N PHE A 88 -14.11 14.07 23.93
CA PHE A 88 -14.87 13.43 25.00
C PHE A 88 -14.02 13.23 26.25
N TYR A 89 -13.60 14.31 26.89
CA TYR A 89 -13.45 14.38 28.35
C TYR A 89 -13.66 15.84 28.78
N SER A 90 -14.92 16.21 28.97
CA SER A 90 -15.25 17.31 29.86
C SER A 90 -14.82 16.88 31.27
N GLN A 91 -13.83 17.58 31.85
CA GLN A 91 -13.72 17.67 33.30
C GLN A 91 -14.55 18.87 33.75
N PRO A 92 -15.68 18.69 34.44
CA PRO A 92 -16.19 19.73 35.31
C PRO A 92 -15.53 19.54 36.67
N SER A 93 -14.26 19.92 36.81
CA SER A 93 -13.78 20.30 38.14
C SER A 93 -14.49 21.62 38.47
N LEU A 94 -15.54 21.50 39.26
CA LEU A 94 -16.30 22.59 39.87
C LEU A 94 -15.38 23.76 40.24
N ALA A 95 -15.46 24.83 39.46
CA ALA A 95 -15.03 26.16 39.84
C ALA A 95 -16.16 27.11 39.47
N LEU A 96 -17.16 27.21 40.35
CA LEU A 96 -18.02 28.37 40.45
C LEU A 96 -18.65 28.40 41.83
N SER A 97 -17.98 29.15 42.69
CA SER A 97 -18.51 29.78 43.88
C SER A 97 -19.78 30.57 43.49
N LEU A 98 -20.93 30.23 44.05
CA LEU A 98 -22.03 31.19 44.18
C LEU A 98 -22.80 30.98 45.49
N ARG A 99 -22.99 32.10 46.18
CA ARG A 99 -23.66 32.32 47.47
C ARG A 99 -25.09 31.76 47.56
N ALA A 100 -25.43 31.25 48.75
CA ALA A 100 -26.67 31.40 49.54
C ALA A 100 -26.61 30.30 50.63
N SER A 101 -26.76 30.51 51.94
CA SER A 101 -27.57 31.45 52.73
C SER A 101 -26.87 31.81 54.04
#